data_AF-A0A5E6VEI5-F1
#
_entry.id   AF-A0A5E6VEI5-F1
#
_cell.length_a   1.000
_cell.length_b   1.000
_cell.length_c   1.000
_cell.angle_alpha   90.00
_cell.angle_beta   90.00
_cell.angle_gamma   90.00
#
_symmetry.space_group_name_H-M   'P 1'
#
loop_
_entity.id
_entity.type
_entity.pdbx_description
1 polymer ?
#
loop_
_entity_poly.entity_id
_entity_poly.type
_entity_poly.pdbx_seq_one_letter_code
_entity_poly.pdbx_strand_id
1 'polypeptide(L)'
;MITEDIKIFEEIFQLVEAGIVHGYDAFRYGVELGEGYIETELAVEKDGIEDWNAETDINGAIILRLVDQLQANAVKRGEPWKAFVLSYREGEQVKTKFKY
;
A
#
# COMPACT_ATOMS: atom_id res chain seq x y z
N MET A 1 6.42 6.73 12.84
CA MET A 1 6.41 5.30 12.42
C MET A 1 7.32 4.51 13.33
N ILE A 2 6.83 3.40 13.90
CA ILE A 2 7.61 2.54 14.80
C ILE A 2 8.06 1.26 14.07
N THR A 3 8.95 0.47 14.67
CA THR A 3 9.45 -0.79 14.08
C THR A 3 8.34 -1.77 13.71
N GLU A 4 7.24 -1.80 14.47
CA GLU A 4 6.08 -2.64 14.15
C GLU A 4 5.35 -2.19 12.88
N ASP A 5 5.21 -0.88 12.67
CA ASP A 5 4.60 -0.33 11.46
C ASP A 5 5.45 -0.65 10.22
N ILE A 6 6.78 -0.66 10.36
CA ILE A 6 7.70 -1.01 9.26
C ILE A 6 7.43 -2.44 8.79
N LYS A 7 7.28 -3.39 9.71
CA LYS A 7 6.96 -4.79 9.36
C LYS A 7 5.61 -4.92 8.65
N ILE A 8 4.62 -4.13 9.07
CA ILE A 8 3.31 -4.10 8.39
C ILE A 8 3.47 -3.55 6.97
N PHE A 9 4.25 -2.48 6.77
CA PHE A 9 4.52 -1.96 5.44
C PHE A 9 5.30 -2.93 4.56
N GLU A 10 6.26 -3.67 5.11
CA GLU A 10 6.97 -4.73 4.40
C GLU A 10 5.99 -5.82 3.93
N GLU A 11 5.05 -6.24 4.78
CA GLU A 11 4.03 -7.24 4.42
C GLU A 11 3.06 -6.70 3.35
N ILE A 12 2.60 -5.46 3.50
CA ILE A 12 1.78 -4.80 2.46
C ILE A 12 2.54 -4.71 1.14
N PHE A 13 3.81 -4.28 1.18
CA PHE A 13 4.66 -4.19 -0.01
C PHE A 13 4.77 -5.54 -0.71
N GLN A 14 5.10 -6.61 0.02
CA GLN A 14 5.27 -7.95 -0.54
C GLN A 14 3.96 -8.48 -1.15
N LEU A 15 2.81 -8.21 -0.52
CA LEU A 15 1.50 -8.62 -1.06
C LEU A 15 1.16 -7.88 -2.35
N VAL A 16 1.42 -6.58 -2.42
CA VAL A 16 1.17 -5.78 -3.62
C VAL A 16 2.13 -6.20 -4.73
N GLU A 17 3.42 -6.31 -4.42
CA GLU A 17 4.46 -6.73 -5.36
C GLU A 17 4.16 -8.09 -5.98
N ALA A 18 3.88 -9.11 -5.13
CA ALA A 18 3.57 -10.45 -5.60
C ALA A 18 2.23 -10.55 -6.33
N GLY A 19 1.31 -9.62 -6.06
CA GLY A 19 -0.01 -9.58 -6.66
C GLY A 19 -0.04 -8.94 -8.06
N ILE A 20 1.01 -8.27 -8.54
CA ILE A 20 1.06 -7.72 -9.90
C ILE A 20 1.40 -8.83 -10.91
N VAL A 21 0.43 -9.25 -11.72
CA VAL A 21 0.53 -10.47 -12.55
C VAL A 21 1.57 -10.36 -13.67
N HIS A 22 1.64 -9.20 -14.32
CA HIS A 22 2.47 -9.02 -15.52
C HIS A 22 3.82 -8.35 -15.23
N GLY A 23 4.22 -8.19 -13.96
CA GLY A 23 5.42 -7.46 -13.56
C GLY A 23 5.30 -5.94 -13.70
N TYR A 24 6.35 -5.22 -13.32
CA TYR A 24 6.36 -3.74 -13.23
C TYR A 24 7.79 -3.18 -13.26
N ASP A 25 7.94 -1.92 -13.70
CA ASP A 25 9.13 -1.09 -13.48
C ASP A 25 8.97 -0.22 -12.22
N ALA A 26 7.73 0.25 -11.98
CA ALA A 26 7.33 0.97 -10.78
C ALA A 26 5.85 0.72 -10.48
N PHE A 27 5.44 0.94 -9.23
CA PHE A 27 4.02 0.97 -8.87
C PHE A 27 3.72 1.96 -7.75
N ARG A 28 2.46 2.35 -7.65
CA ARG A 28 1.89 3.15 -6.56
C ARG A 28 0.62 2.49 -6.06
N TYR A 29 0.60 2.18 -4.78
CA TYR A 29 -0.54 1.60 -4.09
C TYR A 29 -1.10 2.62 -3.09
N GLY A 30 -2.32 3.07 -3.35
CA GLY A 30 -3.05 4.00 -2.49
C GLY A 30 -4.05 3.26 -1.60
N VAL A 31 -4.15 3.69 -0.36
CA VAL A 31 -5.19 3.26 0.59
C VAL A 31 -5.82 4.48 1.23
N GLU A 32 -7.15 4.59 1.19
CA GLU A 32 -7.94 5.60 1.90
C GLU A 32 -8.95 4.93 2.84
N LEU A 33 -9.07 5.47 4.06
CA LEU A 33 -10.00 4.98 5.06
C LEU A 33 -11.39 5.59 4.84
N GLY A 34 -12.38 4.73 4.64
CA GLY A 34 -13.79 5.07 4.66
C GLY A 34 -14.45 4.75 6.00
N GLU A 35 -15.76 5.03 6.10
CA GLU A 35 -16.55 4.66 7.27
C GLU A 35 -16.82 3.14 7.27
N GLY A 36 -15.93 2.37 7.90
CA GLY A 36 -16.06 0.92 8.04
C GLY A 36 -15.53 0.11 6.85
N TYR A 37 -14.79 0.75 5.95
CA TYR A 37 -14.17 0.10 4.79
C TYR A 37 -12.85 0.79 4.41
N ILE A 38 -12.10 0.20 3.49
CA ILE A 38 -10.96 0.84 2.83
C ILE A 38 -11.21 0.93 1.33
N GLU A 39 -10.79 2.03 0.73
CA GLU A 39 -10.67 2.18 -0.72
C GLU A 39 -9.19 1.98 -1.09
N THR A 40 -8.94 1.21 -2.15
CA THR A 40 -7.58 0.92 -2.61
C THR A 40 -7.44 1.19 -4.09
N GLU A 41 -6.32 1.75 -4.50
CA GLU A 41 -5.98 1.99 -5.90
C GLU A 41 -4.56 1.48 -6.20
N LEU A 42 -4.34 1.02 -7.43
CA LEU A 42 -3.02 0.60 -7.90
C LEU A 42 -2.75 1.19 -9.28
N ALA A 43 -1.67 1.93 -9.41
CA ALA A 43 -1.08 2.30 -10.69
C ALA A 43 0.21 1.50 -10.90
N VAL A 44 0.31 0.76 -12.00
CA VAL A 44 1.50 -0.01 -12.38
C VAL A 44 2.14 0.64 -13.60
N GLU A 45 3.44 0.93 -13.54
CA GLU A 45 4.23 1.35 -14.68
C GLU A 45 4.99 0.14 -15.23
N LYS A 46 4.90 -0.11 -16.54
CA LYS A 46 5.71 -1.12 -17.23
C LYS A 46 6.03 -0.66 -18.65
N ASP A 47 7.29 -0.80 -19.05
CA ASP A 47 7.81 -0.35 -20.34
C ASP A 47 7.52 1.16 -20.58
N GLY A 48 7.54 1.95 -19.50
CA GLY A 48 7.23 3.38 -19.50
C GLY A 48 5.75 3.75 -19.67
N ILE A 49 4.84 2.78 -19.62
CA ILE A 49 3.38 3.00 -19.70
C ILE A 49 2.76 2.78 -18.33
N GLU A 50 1.95 3.74 -17.87
CA GLU A 50 1.15 3.61 -16.64
C GLU A 50 -0.21 2.97 -16.94
N ASP A 51 -0.56 1.94 -16.17
CA ASP A 51 -1.82 1.22 -16.22
C ASP A 51 -2.48 1.20 -14.82
N TRP A 52 -3.73 1.67 -14.79
CA TRP A 52 -4.59 1.68 -13.60
C TRP A 52 -5.54 0.48 -13.52
N ASN A 53 -5.54 -0.36 -14.56
CA ASN A 53 -6.36 -1.56 -14.66
C ASN A 53 -5.49 -2.81 -14.83
N ALA A 54 -4.24 -2.75 -14.33
CA ALA A 54 -3.34 -3.88 -14.36
C ALA A 54 -3.99 -5.11 -13.70
N GLU A 55 -3.77 -6.27 -14.30
CA GLU A 55 -4.26 -7.53 -13.73
C GLU A 55 -3.57 -7.80 -12.38
N THR A 56 -4.36 -8.09 -11.35
CA THR A 56 -3.86 -8.30 -10.00
C THR A 56 -4.46 -9.54 -9.33
N ASP A 57 -3.66 -10.17 -8.48
CA ASP A 57 -4.06 -11.23 -7.53
C ASP A 57 -3.71 -10.81 -6.10
N ILE A 58 -4.17 -9.62 -5.71
CA ILE A 58 -3.92 -9.06 -4.37
C ILE A 58 -5.03 -9.54 -3.42
N ASN A 59 -4.63 -10.18 -2.32
CA ASN A 59 -5.58 -10.59 -1.28
C ASN A 59 -6.04 -9.39 -0.44
N GLY A 60 -7.15 -8.77 -0.86
CA GLY A 60 -7.74 -7.61 -0.19
C GLY A 60 -8.13 -7.83 1.28
N ALA A 61 -8.43 -9.07 1.70
CA ALA A 61 -8.74 -9.37 3.10
C ALA A 61 -7.50 -9.26 4.00
N ILE A 62 -6.33 -9.68 3.50
CA ILE A 62 -5.07 -9.53 4.23
C ILE A 62 -4.67 -8.05 4.27
N ILE A 63 -4.83 -7.31 3.16
CA ILE A 63 -4.60 -5.86 3.14
C ILE A 63 -5.45 -5.15 4.20
N LEU A 64 -6.76 -5.41 4.24
CA LEU A 64 -7.66 -4.79 5.21
C LEU A 64 -7.18 -5.01 6.64
N ARG A 65 -6.84 -6.26 6.99
CA ARG A 65 -6.32 -6.60 8.33
C ARG A 65 -5.05 -5.83 8.67
N LEU A 66 -4.11 -5.73 7.72
CA LEU A 66 -2.84 -5.02 7.91
C LEU A 66 -3.04 -3.51 8.07
N VAL A 67 -3.94 -2.94 7.25
CA VAL A 67 -4.33 -1.54 7.33
C VAL A 67 -4.99 -1.21 8.67
N ASP A 68 -5.90 -2.05 9.16
CA ASP A 68 -6.53 -1.89 10.47
C ASP A 68 -5.49 -1.90 11.60
N GLN A 69 -4.52 -2.83 11.54
CA GLN A 69 -3.43 -2.91 12.52
C GLN A 69 -2.55 -1.65 12.49
N LEU A 70 -2.20 -1.17 11.29
CA LEU A 70 -1.43 0.05 11.10
C LEU A 70 -2.16 1.29 11.64
N GLN A 71 -3.47 1.39 11.38
CA GLN A 71 -4.29 2.49 11.87
C GLN A 71 -4.45 2.43 13.39
N ALA A 72 -4.65 1.24 13.97
CA ALA A 72 -4.71 1.07 15.41
C ALA A 72 -3.42 1.52 16.11
N ASN A 73 -2.27 1.23 15.51
CA ASN A 73 -0.97 1.72 15.98
C ASN A 73 -0.86 3.26 15.89
N ALA A 74 -1.35 3.86 14.80
CA ALA A 74 -1.35 5.31 14.62
C ALA A 74 -2.26 6.03 15.62
N VAL A 75 -3.46 5.49 15.87
CA VAL A 75 -4.42 5.99 16.87
C VAL A 75 -3.83 5.95 18.28
N LYS A 76 -3.16 4.85 18.67
CA LYS A 76 -2.49 4.73 19.98
C LYS A 76 -1.43 5.81 20.22
N ARG A 77 -0.83 6.33 19.14
CA ARG A 77 0.17 7.40 19.20
C ARG A 77 -0.42 8.80 19.07
N GLY A 78 -1.73 8.93 18.83
CA GLY A 78 -2.38 10.21 18.58
C GLY A 78 -2.09 10.79 17.19
N GLU A 79 -1.69 9.96 16.23
CA GLU A 79 -1.34 10.35 14.86
C GLU A 79 -2.25 9.65 13.82
N PRO A 80 -3.59 9.67 13.96
CA PRO A 80 -4.46 8.97 13.02
C PRO A 80 -4.33 9.58 11.62
N TRP A 81 -4.07 8.74 10.63
CA TRP A 81 -4.05 9.13 9.23
C TRP A 81 -5.38 8.76 8.55
N LYS A 82 -5.65 9.36 7.39
CA LYS A 82 -6.83 9.13 6.55
C LYS A 82 -6.50 8.34 5.29
N ALA A 83 -5.31 8.55 4.74
CA ALA A 83 -4.84 7.80 3.59
C ALA A 83 -3.32 7.65 3.63
N PHE A 84 -2.79 6.66 2.92
CA PHE A 84 -1.38 6.60 2.56
C PHE A 84 -1.19 6.13 1.12
N VAL A 85 -0.05 6.51 0.55
CA VAL A 85 0.44 5.97 -0.72
C VAL A 85 1.78 5.32 -0.47
N LEU A 86 1.88 4.04 -0.84
CA LEU A 86 3.12 3.29 -0.93
C LEU A 86 3.59 3.30 -2.38
N SER A 87 4.84 3.66 -2.63
CA SER A 87 5.41 3.67 -3.97
C SER A 87 6.78 3.03 -4.03
N TYR A 88 7.06 2.39 -5.16
CA TYR A 88 8.31 1.70 -5.42
C TYR A 88 8.65 1.78 -6.91
N ARG A 89 9.95 1.87 -7.20
CA ARG A 89 10.55 1.71 -8.52
C ARG A 89 11.67 0.68 -8.37
N GLU A 90 11.82 -0.21 -9.35
CA GLU A 90 12.84 -1.26 -9.29
C GLU A 90 14.23 -0.67 -9.01
N GLY A 91 14.89 -1.20 -7.97
CA GLY A 91 16.21 -0.73 -7.53
C GLY A 91 16.22 0.52 -6.65
N GLU A 92 15.06 1.13 -6.37
CA GLU A 92 14.94 2.26 -5.44
C GLU A 92 14.49 1.82 -4.03
N GLN A 93 14.45 2.77 -3.09
CA GLN A 93 13.83 2.55 -1.78
C GLN A 93 12.31 2.69 -1.87
N VAL A 94 11.59 1.83 -1.15
CA VAL A 94 10.14 1.98 -0.93
C VAL A 94 9.87 3.29 -0.20
N LYS A 95 8.89 4.06 -0.69
CA LYS A 95 8.47 5.34 -0.12
C LYS A 95 7.02 5.25 0.33
N THR A 96 6.73 5.82 1.49
CA THR A 96 5.36 5.93 2.00
C THR A 96 5.04 7.38 2.32
N LYS A 97 3.87 7.85 1.87
CA LYS A 97 3.37 9.20 2.16
C LYS A 97 1.98 9.12 2.79
N PHE A 98 1.82 9.74 3.96
CA PHE A 98 0.54 9.81 4.67
C PHE A 98 -0.21 11.11 4.41
N LYS A 99 -1.53 11.03 4.51
CA LYS A 99 -2.49 12.14 4.55
C LYS A 99 -3.25 12.05 5.89
N TYR A 100 -3.36 13.16 6.61
CA TYR A 100 -3.97 13.24 7.94
C TYR A 100 -5.32 13.95 7.92
#